data_AF-A0A419GRC5-F1
#
_entry.id   AF-A0A419GRC5-F1
#
_cell.length_a   1.000
_cell.length_b   1.000
_cell.length_c   1.000
_cell.angle_alpha   90.00
_cell.angle_beta   90.00
_cell.angle_gamma   90.00
#
_symmetry.space_group_name_H-M   'P 1'
#
loop_
_entity.id
_entity.type
_entity.pdbx_description
1 polymer ?
#
loop_
_entity_poly.entity_id
_entity_poly.type
_entity_poly.pdbx_seq_one_letter_code
_entity_poly.pdbx_strand_id
1 'polypeptide(L)'
;MSLLLELSEDLECTQCGVLCEKVIYPANCFNSDCKFIYSYTEKGVTYFGCLYKVFAVEIDLDGFRQLEKRKGGFGAVKVVRPPREQCQFTVEKAYNREQGESCREALVNRYSTKEGASGQEG
;
A
#
# COMPACT_ATOMS: atom_id res chain seq x y z
N MET A 1 20.41 16.37 7.82
CA MET A 1 18.93 16.39 7.75
C MET A 1 18.54 16.52 6.29
N SER A 2 18.31 15.40 5.60
CA SER A 2 17.86 15.39 4.20
C SER A 2 16.39 15.02 4.15
N LEU A 3 15.55 16.07 4.06
CA LEU A 3 14.15 16.03 3.67
C LEU A 3 14.07 15.77 2.16
N LEU A 4 14.26 14.53 1.74
CA LEU A 4 14.11 14.13 0.34
C LEU A 4 13.55 12.71 0.26
N LEU A 5 12.45 12.47 0.96
CA LEU A 5 11.40 11.65 0.38
C LEU A 5 10.62 12.60 -0.54
N GLU A 6 11.22 12.92 -1.69
CA GLU A 6 10.44 13.41 -2.81
C GLU A 6 9.25 12.48 -2.96
N LEU A 7 8.05 13.07 -2.99
CA LEU A 7 6.81 12.39 -3.31
C LEU A 7 6.98 11.75 -4.69
N SER A 8 7.52 10.54 -4.75
CA SER A 8 7.70 9.84 -6.01
C SER A 8 6.31 9.64 -6.62
N GLU A 9 6.14 10.00 -7.89
CA GLU A 9 4.91 9.70 -8.62
C GLU A 9 4.77 8.19 -8.86
N ASP A 10 5.86 7.45 -8.71
CA ASP A 10 5.90 6.00 -8.80
C ASP A 10 4.97 5.36 -7.78
N LEU A 11 4.00 4.58 -8.28
CA LEU A 11 3.07 3.80 -7.46
C LEU A 11 3.73 2.57 -6.84
N GLU A 12 4.91 2.24 -7.35
CA GLU A 12 5.73 1.09 -6.99
C GLU A 12 7.07 1.60 -6.47
N CYS A 13 7.58 0.98 -5.40
CA CYS A 13 8.90 1.30 -4.88
C CYS A 13 9.95 0.43 -5.58
N THR A 14 10.82 1.06 -6.36
CA THR A 14 11.90 0.41 -7.12
C THR A 14 13.24 0.38 -6.38
N GLN A 15 13.28 0.90 -5.14
CA GLN A 15 14.50 0.94 -4.32
C GLN A 15 15.01 -0.46 -3.90
N CYS A 16 14.19 -1.49 -4.14
CA CYS A 16 14.50 -2.89 -3.90
C CYS A 16 14.36 -3.66 -5.23
N GLY A 17 15.14 -4.71 -5.48
CA GLY A 17 14.95 -5.59 -6.65
C GLY A 17 13.66 -6.44 -6.63
N VAL A 18 12.71 -6.09 -5.76
CA VAL A 18 11.35 -6.63 -5.67
C VAL A 18 10.39 -5.45 -5.57
N LEU A 19 9.33 -5.53 -6.35
CA LEU A 19 8.37 -4.45 -6.58
C LEU A 19 7.42 -4.37 -5.37
N CYS A 20 7.63 -3.41 -4.49
CA CYS A 20 6.71 -3.09 -3.40
C CYS A 20 5.65 -2.09 -3.88
N GLU A 21 4.47 -2.10 -3.28
CA GLU A 21 3.34 -1.26 -3.72
C GLU A 21 3.03 -0.16 -2.71
N LYS A 22 2.66 1.03 -3.18
CA LYS A 22 2.03 2.03 -2.31
C LYS A 22 0.59 1.62 -2.02
N VAL A 23 0.22 1.71 -0.75
CA VAL A 23 -1.13 1.38 -0.28
C VAL A 23 -1.68 2.50 0.62
N ILE A 24 -2.99 2.68 0.62
CA ILE A 24 -3.72 3.58 1.52
C ILE A 24 -4.64 2.75 2.41
N TYR A 25 -4.87 3.20 3.64
CA TYR A 25 -5.93 2.69 4.50
C TYR A 25 -7.16 3.59 4.37
N PRO A 26 -8.29 3.12 3.81
CA PRO A 26 -9.50 3.94 3.69
C PRO A 26 -10.00 4.50 5.04
N ALA A 27 -9.75 3.77 6.13
CA ALA A 27 -9.98 4.23 7.50
C ALA A 27 -9.32 5.58 7.80
N ASN A 28 -8.07 5.78 7.35
CA ASN A 28 -7.37 7.04 7.57
C ASN A 28 -8.03 8.20 6.82
N CYS A 29 -8.61 7.95 5.65
CA CYS A 29 -9.33 8.99 4.91
C CYS A 29 -10.58 9.47 5.67
N PHE A 30 -11.26 8.59 6.41
CA PHE A 30 -12.37 8.99 7.30
C PHE A 30 -11.88 9.64 8.58
N ASN A 31 -10.87 9.06 9.25
CA ASN A 31 -10.32 9.60 10.50
C ASN A 31 -9.71 10.99 10.34
N SER A 32 -9.25 11.33 9.13
CA SER A 32 -8.70 12.64 8.78
C SER A 32 -9.75 13.61 8.21
N ASP A 33 -11.03 13.25 8.19
CA ASP A 33 -12.11 14.01 7.55
C ASP A 33 -11.72 14.48 6.12
N CYS A 34 -11.21 13.56 5.30
CA CYS A 34 -10.69 13.90 3.99
C CYS A 34 -11.81 14.47 3.10
N LYS A 35 -11.71 15.77 2.78
CA LYS A 35 -12.65 16.52 1.93
C LYS A 35 -12.80 15.99 0.50
N PHE A 36 -12.00 15.02 0.11
CA PHE A 36 -12.01 14.42 -1.22
C PHE A 36 -12.60 13.00 -1.23
N ILE A 37 -13.14 12.52 -0.11
CA ILE A 37 -14.06 11.39 -0.12
C ILE A 37 -15.38 11.87 -0.72
N TYR A 38 -15.88 11.13 -1.70
CA TYR A 38 -17.27 11.24 -2.15
C TYR A 38 -18.04 9.98 -1.78
N SER A 39 -19.35 10.10 -1.69
CA SER A 39 -20.25 8.95 -1.57
C SER A 39 -21.45 9.10 -2.50
N TYR A 40 -22.02 7.97 -2.87
CA TYR A 40 -23.27 7.90 -3.63
C TYR A 40 -24.00 6.61 -3.30
N THR A 41 -25.31 6.58 -3.56
CA THR A 41 -26.15 5.39 -3.33
C THR A 41 -26.64 4.87 -4.65
N GLU A 42 -26.43 3.57 -4.91
CA GLU A 42 -26.97 2.86 -6.06
C GLU A 42 -27.70 1.60 -5.58
N LYS A 43 -28.95 1.41 -6.02
CA LYS A 43 -29.78 0.23 -5.69
C LYS A 43 -29.85 -0.07 -4.17
N GLY A 44 -29.85 0.99 -3.36
CA GLY A 44 -29.92 0.88 -1.89
C GLY A 44 -28.58 0.61 -1.20
N VAL A 45 -27.48 0.50 -1.92
CA VAL A 45 -26.13 0.35 -1.36
C VAL A 45 -25.39 1.67 -1.46
N THR A 46 -24.80 2.11 -0.36
CA THR A 46 -23.98 3.33 -0.35
C THR A 46 -22.53 2.98 -0.57
N TYR A 47 -21.94 3.56 -1.60
CA TYR A 47 -20.53 3.42 -1.92
C TYR A 47 -19.81 4.72 -1.59
N PHE A 48 -18.52 4.63 -1.28
CA PHE A 48 -17.63 5.79 -1.19
C PHE A 48 -16.35 5.56 -1.98
N GLY A 49 -15.70 6.66 -2.37
CA GLY A 49 -14.46 6.63 -3.11
C GLY A 49 -13.66 7.91 -2.97
N CYS A 50 -12.48 7.95 -3.57
CA CYS A 50 -11.65 9.14 -3.64
C CYS A 50 -11.93 9.92 -4.93
N LEU A 51 -12.21 11.22 -4.82
CA LEU A 51 -12.46 12.09 -5.98
C LEU A 51 -11.27 12.12 -6.94
N TYR A 52 -10.03 12.08 -6.41
CA TYR A 52 -8.80 12.03 -7.21
C TYR A 52 -8.44 10.63 -7.71
N LYS A 53 -9.23 9.61 -7.38
CA LYS A 53 -8.98 8.21 -7.73
C LYS A 53 -7.60 7.71 -7.30
N VAL A 54 -7.15 8.12 -6.10
CA VAL A 54 -5.91 7.62 -5.48
C VAL A 54 -5.97 6.10 -5.32
N PHE A 55 -7.14 5.58 -4.96
CA PHE A 55 -7.52 4.18 -5.15
C PHE A 55 -8.68 4.11 -6.15
N ALA A 56 -8.69 3.06 -7.00
CA ALA A 56 -9.65 2.95 -8.10
C ALA A 56 -11.05 2.56 -7.62
N VAL A 57 -11.10 1.70 -6.61
CA VAL A 57 -12.33 1.00 -6.20
C VAL A 57 -13.28 1.90 -5.43
N GLU A 58 -14.56 1.85 -5.78
CA GLU A 58 -15.64 2.28 -4.91
C GLU A 58 -15.94 1.19 -3.87
N ILE A 59 -15.98 1.58 -2.59
CA ILE A 59 -16.10 0.65 -1.47
C ILE A 59 -17.50 0.78 -0.88
N ASP A 60 -18.18 -0.36 -0.67
CA ASP A 60 -19.44 -0.42 0.09
C ASP A 60 -19.21 0.11 1.52
N LEU A 61 -19.91 1.19 1.87
CA LEU A 61 -19.77 1.88 3.14
C LEU A 61 -20.21 1.01 4.33
N ASP A 62 -21.28 0.24 4.18
CA ASP A 62 -21.80 -0.59 5.27
C ASP A 62 -20.92 -1.84 5.45
N GLY A 63 -20.46 -2.43 4.35
CA GLY A 63 -19.45 -3.49 4.39
C GLY A 63 -18.14 -3.03 5.02
N PHE A 64 -17.66 -1.85 4.64
CA PHE A 64 -16.48 -1.20 5.22
C PHE A 64 -16.62 -1.04 6.74
N ARG A 65 -17.72 -0.42 7.21
CA ARG A 65 -17.98 -0.21 8.65
C ARG A 65 -18.08 -1.51 9.43
N GLN A 66 -18.56 -2.59 8.83
CA GLN A 66 -18.62 -3.90 9.47
C GLN A 66 -17.24 -4.54 9.61
N LEU A 67 -16.37 -4.38 8.61
CA LEU A 67 -15.00 -4.89 8.65
C LEU A 67 -14.11 -4.09 9.61
N GLU A 68 -14.28 -2.77 9.68
CA GLU A 68 -13.56 -1.90 10.63
C GLU A 68 -13.75 -2.30 12.10
N LYS A 69 -14.87 -2.95 12.44
CA LYS A 69 -15.13 -3.46 13.80
C LYS A 69 -14.35 -4.74 14.14
N ARG A 70 -13.80 -5.44 13.14
CA ARG A 70 -13.09 -6.71 13.33
C ARG A 70 -11.62 -6.45 13.67
N LYS A 71 -10.95 -7.45 14.26
CA LYS A 71 -9.51 -7.41 14.49
C LYS A 71 -8.78 -7.28 13.14
N GLY A 72 -8.05 -6.17 12.95
CA GLY A 72 -7.34 -5.85 11.70
C GLY A 72 -8.05 -4.84 10.80
N GLY A 73 -9.32 -4.50 11.08
CA GLY A 73 -10.10 -3.54 10.29
C GLY A 73 -10.39 -4.00 8.85
N PHE A 74 -10.73 -3.03 7.99
CA PHE A 74 -10.90 -3.25 6.55
C PHE A 74 -9.59 -3.60 5.84
N GLY A 75 -8.49 -2.99 6.28
CA GLY A 75 -7.16 -3.16 5.70
C GLY A 75 -6.79 -2.10 4.66
N ALA A 76 -5.70 -2.37 3.94
CA ALA A 76 -5.14 -1.45 2.97
C ALA A 76 -5.69 -1.72 1.56
N VAL A 77 -5.68 -0.68 0.71
CA VAL A 77 -5.98 -0.77 -0.72
C VAL A 77 -4.82 -0.23 -1.53
N LYS A 78 -4.53 -0.88 -2.66
CA LYS A 78 -3.50 -0.44 -3.60
C LYS A 78 -3.79 0.96 -4.12
N VAL A 79 -2.75 1.78 -4.14
CA VAL A 79 -2.75 3.09 -4.75
C VAL A 79 -2.54 2.95 -6.25
N VAL A 80 -3.39 3.59 -7.04
CA VAL A 80 -3.37 3.56 -8.52
C VAL A 80 -3.07 4.92 -9.14
N ARG A 81 -3.02 5.98 -8.32
CA ARG A 81 -2.62 7.34 -8.73
C ARG A 81 -1.84 8.00 -7.60
N PRO A 82 -0.93 8.96 -7.91
CA PRO A 82 -0.11 9.61 -6.90
C PRO A 82 -0.95 10.13 -5.71
N PRO A 83 -0.63 9.72 -4.47
CA PRO A 83 -1.26 10.27 -3.28
C PRO A 83 -1.04 11.79 -3.21
N ARG A 84 -2.04 12.52 -2.72
CA ARG A 84 -1.93 13.97 -2.50
C ARG A 84 -1.17 14.23 -1.21
N GLU A 85 -0.72 15.46 -0.99
CA GLU A 85 0.06 15.86 0.20
C GLU A 85 -0.63 15.50 1.53
N GLN A 86 -1.97 15.55 1.59
CA GLN A 86 -2.73 15.20 2.78
C GLN A 86 -3.01 13.68 2.93
N CYS A 87 -2.69 12.87 1.91
CA CYS A 87 -2.99 11.45 1.93
C CYS A 87 -1.97 10.69 2.79
N GLN A 88 -2.47 9.94 3.78
CA GLN A 88 -1.64 9.00 4.54
C GLN A 88 -1.53 7.67 3.78
N PHE A 89 -0.37 7.41 3.19
CA PHE A 89 -0.05 6.16 2.50
C PHE A 89 1.14 5.46 3.17
N THR A 90 1.28 4.16 2.91
CA THR A 90 2.47 3.37 3.29
C THR A 90 2.93 2.55 2.09
N VAL A 91 4.07 1.88 2.23
CA VAL A 91 4.57 0.92 1.23
C VAL A 91 4.36 -0.48 1.79
N GLU A 92 3.51 -1.27 1.13
CA GLU A 92 3.37 -2.69 1.41
C GLU A 92 4.56 -3.44 0.79
N LYS A 93 5.28 -4.19 1.64
CA LYS A 93 6.45 -4.95 1.22
C LYS A 93 6.02 -6.23 0.53
N ALA A 94 6.62 -6.54 -0.62
CA ALA A 94 6.38 -7.79 -1.35
C ALA A 94 6.69 -9.06 -0.52
N TYR A 95 7.53 -8.96 0.51
CA TYR A 95 7.84 -10.07 1.43
C TYR A 95 7.65 -9.62 2.89
N ASN A 96 6.69 -10.26 3.57
CA ASN A 96 6.41 -10.09 4.99
C ASN A 96 7.31 -10.99 5.84
N ARG A 97 8.59 -10.61 6.02
CA ARG A 97 9.40 -11.18 7.12
C ARG A 97 9.75 -10.08 8.11
N GLU A 98 9.81 -10.46 9.39
CA GLU A 98 10.23 -9.67 10.56
C GLU A 98 11.71 -9.23 10.51
N GLN A 99 12.28 -9.05 9.31
CA GLN A 99 13.66 -8.64 9.18
C GLN A 99 13.71 -7.12 9.28
N GLY A 100 14.41 -6.64 10.31
CA GLY A 100 14.94 -5.27 10.41
C GLY A 100 15.98 -4.96 9.32
N GLU A 101 15.81 -5.53 8.14
CA GLU A 101 16.65 -5.38 6.96
C GLU A 101 15.79 -4.76 5.85
N SER A 102 16.39 -3.87 5.06
CA SER A 102 15.75 -3.30 3.88
C SER A 102 15.51 -4.40 2.83
N CYS A 103 14.44 -4.31 2.02
CA CYS A 103 14.18 -5.36 1.01
C CYS A 103 15.32 -5.47 -0.02
N ARG A 104 16.17 -4.43 -0.14
CA ARG A 104 17.42 -4.44 -0.89
C ARG A 104 18.43 -5.45 -0.33
N GLU A 105 18.65 -5.48 0.99
CA GLU A 105 19.57 -6.42 1.65
C GLU A 105 19.07 -7.86 1.58
N ALA A 106 17.77 -8.07 1.78
CA ALA A 106 17.16 -9.41 1.70
C ALA A 106 17.32 -10.04 0.30
N LEU A 107 17.25 -9.24 -0.77
CA LEU A 107 17.45 -9.73 -2.14
C LEU A 107 18.89 -10.02 -2.47
N VAL A 108 19.80 -9.12 -2.12
CA VAL A 108 21.24 -9.33 -2.32
C VAL A 108 21.65 -10.62 -1.62
N ASN A 109 21.28 -10.82 -0.35
CA ASN A 109 21.57 -12.05 0.38
C ASN A 109 20.98 -13.29 -0.30
N ARG A 110 19.75 -13.23 -0.84
CA ARG A 110 19.11 -14.36 -1.53
C ARG A 110 19.79 -14.71 -2.86
N TYR A 111 20.32 -13.73 -3.60
CA TYR A 111 21.07 -13.99 -4.84
C TYR A 111 22.50 -14.42 -4.55
N SER A 112 23.19 -13.81 -3.59
CA SER A 112 24.52 -14.22 -3.15
C SER A 112 24.53 -15.66 -2.61
N THR A 113 23.49 -16.08 -1.89
CA THR A 113 23.36 -17.48 -1.44
C THR A 113 23.04 -18.46 -2.58
N LYS A 114 22.42 -18.00 -3.67
CA LYS A 114 22.19 -18.83 -4.88
C LYS A 114 23.45 -19.00 -5.73
N GLU A 115 24.32 -18.00 -5.80
CA GLU A 115 25.63 -18.15 -6.47
C GLU A 115 26.55 -19.14 -5.74
N GLY A 116 26.36 -19.31 -4.42
CA GLY A 116 27.04 -20.37 -3.65
C GLY A 116 26.43 -21.78 -3.78
N ALA A 117 25.27 -21.93 -4.43
CA ALA A 117 24.52 -23.20 -4.50
C ALA A 117 24.36 -23.74 -5.94
N SER A 118 25.03 -23.13 -6.93
CA SER A 118 25.03 -23.57 -8.34
C SER A 118 26.40 -24.09 -8.81
N GLY A 119 27.21 -24.59 -7.89
CA GLY A 119 28.34 -25.49 -8.17
C GLY A 119 28.11 -26.80 -7.44
N GLN A 120 27.44 -27.76 -8.07
CA GLN A 120 27.23 -29.11 -7.54
C GLN A 120 28.11 -30.07 -8.35
N GLU A 121 28.66 -31.09 -7.66
CA GLU A 121 29.25 -32.32 -8.22
C GLU A 121 30.75 -32.28 -8.62
N GLY A 122 31.57 -32.99 -7.82
CA GLY A 122 33.00 -33.24 -8.04
C GLY A 122 33.78 -33.44 -6.75
#